data_AF-A0A935NVJ3-F1
#
_entry.id   AF-A0A935NVJ3-F1
#
_cell.length_a   1.000
_cell.length_b   1.000
_cell.length_c   1.000
_cell.angle_alpha   90.00
_cell.angle_beta   90.00
_cell.angle_gamma   90.00
#
_symmetry.space_group_name_H-M   'P 1'
#
loop_
_entity.id
_entity.type
_entity.pdbx_description
1 polymer ?
#
loop_
_entity_poly.entity_id
_entity_poly.type
_entity_poly.pdbx_seq_one_letter_code
_entity_poly.pdbx_strand_id
1 'polypeptide(L)'
;MTAACRFLTTARARADGVTRNAALALISALAACGAPSSSASKPAAWIDDTQRGVDLGAPREDERGVKLPAPGARAGAAPGSLPEVSSPAADVALLLDGADGYRATAARIIAAARADDGAYRKLAHLTDRIGHRLSGSPGLAAAIEWTAAELARDGHVARKEKVMVPVWRRGHESAEVVAPVSRPLPVLGLGGSVATPRGGLTARVVVVQSFAELAAKAAQVKGAIVLYNVALPAYSDVHGSGYGEVVQYRGGGAIAAAKLGAAAVLVRSVTAHSLRTLHTGAMRYQEGVAKIPAASVTTEDADWLARLAADGGEVKVRLTLESAQLPDAESANVIGELRGRELPEEIVVIGAHLDSWDVGQGAHDDGAGCVVMMQVLTTLRRLGLTPRRTIRVVLFTNEENGVRGARAYAEAHREEGSRHVLAIESDSGGFAPRGFDVEVKDPAAQRRVVGRVAAVASLLRELGATTVKPGHSGTDIEPLTAYGVPALGLRVDGRTYFDVHHTAADTLDKVDPRQLADNVAAVAVMAYLAADWPTRFDAP
;
A
#
# COMPACT_ATOMS: atom_id res chain seq x y z
N MET A 1 -22.79 8.29 -48.84
CA MET A 1 -24.14 7.97 -49.36
C MET A 1 -24.74 6.96 -48.40
N THR A 2 -25.21 7.32 -47.21
CA THR A 2 -26.40 8.15 -46.85
C THR A 2 -27.73 7.44 -47.16
N ALA A 3 -28.46 7.13 -46.06
CA ALA A 3 -29.93 7.02 -45.91
C ALA A 3 -30.66 5.85 -46.63
N ALA A 4 -31.77 5.26 -46.16
CA ALA A 4 -32.65 5.34 -44.98
C ALA A 4 -33.60 4.10 -45.06
N CYS A 5 -34.22 3.57 -43.99
CA CYS A 5 -35.52 3.96 -43.39
C CYS A 5 -35.81 3.01 -42.20
N ARG A 6 -36.00 3.46 -40.94
CA ARG A 6 -37.24 3.93 -40.26
C ARG A 6 -38.45 2.95 -40.32
N PHE A 7 -38.96 2.49 -39.16
CA PHE A 7 -40.16 3.04 -38.46
C PHE A 7 -40.55 2.27 -37.16
N LEU A 8 -40.66 3.01 -36.04
CA LEU A 8 -41.68 3.04 -34.95
C LEU A 8 -42.36 1.75 -34.41
N THR A 9 -42.88 1.62 -33.18
CA THR A 9 -42.68 2.10 -31.78
C THR A 9 -43.70 1.34 -30.91
N THR A 10 -43.39 1.15 -29.62
CA THR A 10 -44.29 1.06 -28.45
C THR A 10 -45.36 -0.04 -28.31
N ALA A 11 -45.25 -0.87 -27.25
CA ALA A 11 -46.30 -1.07 -26.23
C ALA A 11 -45.75 -1.75 -24.97
N ARG A 12 -46.26 -1.30 -23.82
CA ARG A 12 -45.89 -1.59 -22.42
C ARG A 12 -46.96 -2.50 -21.79
N ALA A 13 -46.61 -3.20 -20.71
CA ALA A 13 -47.44 -3.82 -19.62
C ALA A 13 -47.28 -5.36 -19.54
N ARG A 14 -46.63 -5.95 -18.52
CA ARG A 14 -46.94 -6.13 -17.06
C ARG A 14 -47.79 -7.38 -16.75
N ALA A 15 -47.48 -7.96 -15.57
CA ALA A 15 -48.07 -9.10 -14.84
C ALA A 15 -47.47 -10.47 -15.21
N ASP A 16 -46.60 -11.10 -14.42
CA ASP A 16 -46.68 -11.62 -13.03
C ASP A 16 -47.00 -13.12 -12.98
N GLY A 17 -46.09 -13.87 -12.35
CA GLY A 17 -46.36 -15.18 -11.75
C GLY A 17 -45.95 -16.41 -12.56
N VAL A 18 -44.95 -17.16 -12.07
CA VAL A 18 -45.03 -18.62 -11.75
C VAL A 18 -43.63 -19.12 -11.35
N THR A 19 -43.45 -19.21 -10.03
CA THR A 19 -42.78 -20.20 -9.16
C THR A 19 -41.52 -20.97 -9.57
N ARG A 20 -40.57 -20.95 -8.62
CA ARG A 20 -39.63 -22.01 -8.21
C ARG A 20 -40.08 -23.42 -8.63
N ASN A 21 -39.53 -23.95 -9.72
CA ASN A 21 -39.31 -25.38 -9.99
C ASN A 21 -38.59 -25.58 -11.34
N ALA A 22 -37.43 -24.95 -11.51
CA ALA A 22 -36.57 -25.12 -12.70
C ALA A 22 -35.07 -25.16 -12.34
N ALA A 23 -34.73 -25.59 -11.13
CA ALA A 23 -33.33 -25.69 -10.66
C ALA A 23 -32.99 -27.07 -10.07
N LEU A 24 -33.68 -28.12 -10.52
CA LEU A 24 -33.45 -29.51 -10.12
C LEU A 24 -33.72 -30.45 -11.30
N ALA A 25 -32.99 -30.22 -12.40
CA ALA A 25 -32.94 -31.14 -13.55
C ALA A 25 -31.68 -30.90 -14.41
N LEU A 26 -30.52 -30.66 -13.78
CA LEU A 26 -29.24 -30.60 -14.51
C LEU A 26 -28.03 -31.06 -13.66
N ILE A 27 -28.25 -32.05 -12.80
CA ILE A 27 -27.18 -32.80 -12.11
C ILE A 27 -27.55 -34.28 -12.18
N SER A 28 -27.24 -34.93 -13.30
CA SER A 28 -27.10 -36.39 -13.48
C SER A 28 -26.99 -36.71 -14.98
N ALA A 29 -25.85 -36.41 -15.60
CA ALA A 29 -25.38 -37.12 -16.79
C ALA A 29 -23.96 -36.64 -17.13
N LEU A 30 -23.00 -37.57 -17.04
CA LEU A 30 -21.67 -37.62 -17.66
C LEU A 30 -20.54 -37.93 -16.66
N ALA A 31 -20.65 -39.11 -16.05
CA ALA A 31 -19.51 -39.96 -15.80
C ALA A 31 -19.59 -41.13 -16.82
N ALA A 32 -18.79 -41.08 -17.89
CA ALA A 32 -18.28 -42.23 -18.64
C ALA A 32 -17.64 -41.74 -19.96
N CYS A 33 -16.30 -41.72 -20.02
CA CYS A 33 -15.49 -42.28 -21.11
C CYS A 33 -14.04 -41.77 -21.05
N GLY A 34 -13.14 -42.67 -20.65
CA GLY A 34 -11.79 -42.93 -21.19
C GLY A 34 -10.84 -41.79 -21.56
N ALA A 35 -9.69 -41.76 -20.87
CA ALA A 35 -8.47 -41.03 -21.19
C ALA A 35 -7.79 -41.50 -22.52
N PRO A 36 -6.75 -40.80 -23.04
CA PRO A 36 -5.38 -41.07 -22.56
C PRO A 36 -4.35 -39.90 -22.53
N SER A 37 -3.50 -39.97 -21.50
CA SER A 37 -2.03 -39.73 -21.36
C SER A 37 -1.25 -38.46 -21.81
N SER A 38 -0.42 -38.02 -20.84
CA SER A 38 0.89 -37.30 -20.91
C SER A 38 0.85 -35.80 -21.25
N SER A 39 1.55 -34.87 -20.59
CA SER A 39 2.70 -34.91 -19.68
C SER A 39 2.63 -33.69 -18.75
N ALA A 40 2.91 -33.86 -17.45
CA ALA A 40 3.00 -32.77 -16.49
C ALA A 40 4.35 -32.82 -15.79
N SER A 41 5.14 -31.76 -15.95
CA SER A 41 6.38 -31.49 -15.22
C SER A 41 6.05 -31.04 -13.79
N LYS A 42 6.71 -31.67 -12.82
CA LYS A 42 6.62 -31.40 -11.38
C LYS A 42 7.30 -30.07 -11.01
N PRO A 43 6.83 -29.34 -9.98
CA PRO A 43 7.65 -28.35 -9.28
C PRO A 43 8.57 -29.01 -8.24
N ALA A 44 9.77 -28.45 -8.11
CA ALA A 44 10.87 -28.93 -7.28
C ALA A 44 10.61 -28.70 -5.77
N ALA A 45 10.86 -29.75 -4.98
CA ALA A 45 10.99 -29.70 -3.53
C ALA A 45 12.43 -29.34 -3.16
N TRP A 46 12.59 -28.36 -2.26
CA TRP A 46 13.88 -28.06 -1.64
C TRP A 46 14.17 -29.07 -0.53
N ILE A 47 15.41 -29.53 -0.55
CA ILE A 47 16.02 -30.55 0.31
C ILE A 47 16.33 -29.92 1.67
N ASP A 48 15.87 -30.58 2.72
CA ASP A 48 16.31 -30.44 4.10
C ASP A 48 17.53 -31.35 4.31
N ASP A 49 18.66 -30.75 4.69
CA ASP A 49 19.87 -31.44 5.09
C ASP A 49 20.29 -30.86 6.44
N THR A 50 20.07 -31.60 7.51
CA THR A 50 21.15 -32.07 8.39
C THR A 50 20.57 -32.81 9.60
N GLN A 51 20.44 -34.14 9.47
CA GLN A 51 20.53 -35.01 10.64
C GLN A 51 22.00 -35.11 11.07
N ARG A 52 22.34 -34.56 12.23
CA ARG A 52 23.40 -35.12 13.08
C ARG A 52 22.77 -35.48 14.42
N GLY A 53 22.64 -36.79 14.64
CA GLY A 53 22.26 -37.33 15.92
C GLY A 53 23.32 -37.04 16.98
N VAL A 54 22.84 -36.72 18.18
CA VAL A 54 23.54 -37.05 19.42
C VAL A 54 22.50 -37.62 20.36
N ASP A 55 22.67 -38.92 20.60
CA ASP A 55 22.06 -39.73 21.65
C ASP A 55 22.49 -39.21 23.02
N LEU A 56 21.53 -38.97 23.94
CA LEU A 56 21.81 -38.84 25.36
C LEU A 56 20.70 -39.54 26.17
N GLY A 57 21.06 -40.70 26.68
CA GLY A 57 20.24 -41.54 27.54
C GLY A 57 19.93 -40.97 28.93
N ALA A 58 19.07 -41.72 29.60
CA ALA A 58 18.49 -41.50 30.92
C ALA A 58 19.53 -41.55 32.09
N PRO A 59 19.12 -41.25 33.34
CA PRO A 59 19.88 -40.45 34.30
C PRO A 59 20.92 -41.22 35.14
N ARG A 60 21.87 -40.49 35.72
CA ARG A 60 22.70 -40.94 36.85
C ARG A 60 22.58 -39.96 38.01
N GLU A 61 22.32 -40.51 39.18
CA GLU A 61 22.37 -39.87 40.50
C GLU A 61 23.82 -39.72 40.98
N ASP A 62 24.14 -38.62 41.67
CA ASP A 62 24.94 -38.62 42.91
C ASP A 62 24.45 -37.46 43.84
N GLU A 63 24.09 -37.80 45.07
CA GLU A 63 24.88 -37.64 46.31
C GLU A 63 25.09 -36.20 46.80
N ARG A 64 24.04 -35.60 47.38
CA ARG A 64 24.20 -34.74 48.57
C ARG A 64 23.11 -35.05 49.59
N GLY A 65 23.46 -35.94 50.52
CA GLY A 65 22.63 -36.28 51.66
C GLY A 65 22.39 -35.08 52.57
N VAL A 66 21.13 -34.70 52.74
CA VAL A 66 20.62 -34.04 53.94
C VAL A 66 19.29 -34.69 54.28
N LYS A 67 19.19 -35.22 55.50
CA LYS A 67 18.03 -35.94 56.03
C LYS A 67 17.20 -35.02 56.91
N LEU A 68 15.89 -35.33 56.99
CA LEU A 68 14.88 -35.06 58.04
C LEU A 68 13.72 -34.12 57.61
N PRO A 69 12.47 -34.27 58.15
CA PRO A 69 11.79 -35.41 58.78
C PRO A 69 10.40 -35.73 58.16
N ALA A 70 9.73 -36.78 58.64
CA ALA A 70 8.41 -37.27 58.20
C ALA A 70 7.24 -36.29 58.51
N PRO A 71 6.10 -36.37 57.78
CA PRO A 71 5.05 -35.37 57.82
C PRO A 71 4.16 -35.50 59.07
N GLY A 72 4.04 -34.41 59.83
CA GLY A 72 3.03 -34.24 60.86
C GLY A 72 1.71 -33.77 60.26
N ALA A 73 0.63 -34.46 60.58
CA ALA A 73 -0.74 -34.07 60.25
C ALA A 73 -1.06 -32.67 60.79
N ARG A 74 -1.58 -31.79 59.92
CA ARG A 74 -2.31 -30.58 60.35
C ARG A 74 -3.66 -30.51 59.65
N ALA A 75 -4.63 -30.12 60.45
CA ALA A 75 -6.06 -30.14 60.23
C ALA A 75 -6.52 -29.30 59.03
N GLY A 76 -7.66 -29.71 58.46
CA GLY A 76 -8.29 -29.09 57.31
C GLY A 76 -8.65 -27.62 57.52
N ALA A 77 -8.28 -26.81 56.54
CA ALA A 77 -8.95 -25.56 56.22
C ALA A 77 -9.75 -25.79 54.94
N ALA A 78 -11.01 -25.34 54.93
CA ALA A 78 -11.88 -25.41 53.76
C ALA A 78 -11.21 -24.72 52.55
N PRO A 79 -11.41 -25.21 51.31
CA PRO A 79 -10.90 -24.54 50.14
C PRO A 79 -11.63 -23.21 49.98
N GLY A 80 -10.97 -22.11 50.35
CA GLY A 80 -11.33 -20.80 49.84
C GLY A 80 -11.19 -20.85 48.32
N SER A 81 -12.26 -20.48 47.61
CA SER A 81 -12.24 -20.30 46.16
C SER A 81 -11.05 -19.42 45.78
N LEU A 82 -10.10 -20.00 45.07
CA LEU A 82 -9.07 -19.23 44.37
C LEU A 82 -9.80 -18.21 43.47
N PRO A 83 -9.36 -16.95 43.41
CA PRO A 83 -9.92 -16.02 42.43
C PRO A 83 -9.76 -16.64 41.04
N GLU A 84 -10.85 -16.73 40.30
CA GLU A 84 -10.81 -17.17 38.90
C GLU A 84 -9.84 -16.25 38.15
N VAL A 85 -8.73 -16.81 37.67
CA VAL A 85 -7.84 -16.11 36.75
C VAL A 85 -8.62 -15.96 35.45
N SER A 86 -9.07 -14.74 35.15
CA SER A 86 -9.77 -14.46 33.90
C SER A 86 -8.86 -14.79 32.71
N SER A 87 -9.42 -15.42 31.68
CA SER A 87 -8.65 -15.70 30.47
C SER A 87 -8.37 -14.41 29.70
N PRO A 88 -7.28 -14.32 28.92
CA PRO A 88 -7.00 -13.15 28.08
C PRO A 88 -8.16 -12.77 27.14
N ALA A 89 -8.98 -13.74 26.73
CA ALA A 89 -10.16 -13.51 25.92
C ALA A 89 -11.32 -12.86 26.70
N ALA A 90 -11.51 -13.23 27.97
CA ALA A 90 -12.51 -12.65 28.85
C ALA A 90 -12.16 -11.19 29.22
N ASP A 91 -10.87 -10.90 29.43
CA ASP A 91 -10.39 -9.54 29.70
C ASP A 91 -10.60 -8.61 28.50
N VAL A 92 -10.31 -9.10 27.28
CA VAL A 92 -10.57 -8.35 26.05
C VAL A 92 -12.07 -8.14 25.85
N ALA A 93 -12.91 -9.14 26.11
CA ALA A 93 -14.35 -8.99 26.01
C ALA A 93 -14.88 -7.93 27.00
N LEU A 94 -14.40 -7.95 28.25
CA LEU A 94 -14.77 -6.95 29.25
C LEU A 94 -14.28 -5.53 28.86
N LEU A 95 -13.10 -5.42 28.28
CA LEU A 95 -12.54 -4.15 27.81
C LEU A 95 -13.35 -3.56 26.64
N LEU A 96 -13.90 -4.40 25.76
CA LEU A 96 -14.75 -3.97 24.65
C LEU A 96 -16.20 -3.69 25.08
N ASP A 97 -16.78 -4.58 25.88
CA ASP A 97 -18.23 -4.67 26.12
C ASP A 97 -18.66 -4.36 27.57
N GLY A 98 -17.72 -4.06 28.47
CA GLY A 98 -18.02 -3.62 29.82
C GLY A 98 -18.78 -2.29 29.89
N ALA A 99 -19.26 -1.92 31.08
CA ALA A 99 -20.03 -0.68 31.29
C ALA A 99 -19.25 0.58 30.86
N ASP A 100 -17.92 0.56 31.01
CA ASP A 100 -16.98 1.59 30.56
C ASP A 100 -16.16 1.13 29.32
N GLY A 101 -16.69 0.15 28.57
CA GLY A 101 -16.00 -0.52 27.47
C GLY A 101 -15.86 0.32 26.21
N TYR A 102 -14.95 -0.09 25.33
CA TYR A 102 -14.61 0.66 24.13
C TYR A 102 -15.70 0.73 23.05
N ARG A 103 -16.74 -0.11 23.10
CA ARG A 103 -17.81 -0.12 22.09
C ARG A 103 -18.52 1.23 21.96
N ALA A 104 -18.89 1.85 23.08
CA ALA A 104 -19.58 3.14 23.07
C ALA A 104 -18.66 4.26 22.54
N THR A 105 -17.39 4.22 22.91
CA THR A 105 -16.38 5.18 22.43
C THR A 105 -16.14 5.02 20.93
N ALA A 106 -16.02 3.79 20.42
CA ALA A 106 -15.87 3.54 18.99
C ALA A 106 -17.09 4.05 18.20
N ALA A 107 -18.31 3.79 18.66
CA ALA A 107 -19.52 4.29 18.02
C ALA A 107 -19.57 5.83 17.97
N ARG A 108 -19.13 6.51 19.06
CA ARG A 108 -19.01 7.99 19.09
C ARG A 108 -17.99 8.49 18.06
N ILE A 109 -16.84 7.84 17.94
CA ILE A 109 -15.81 8.20 16.95
C ILE A 109 -16.35 8.02 15.54
N ILE A 110 -16.97 6.88 15.24
CA ILE A 110 -17.51 6.60 13.90
C ILE A 110 -18.60 7.60 13.51
N ALA A 111 -19.54 7.88 14.42
CA ALA A 111 -20.60 8.86 14.18
C ALA A 111 -20.02 10.27 13.92
N ALA A 112 -19.01 10.69 14.69
CA ALA A 112 -18.39 12.00 14.51
C ALA A 112 -17.62 12.12 13.20
N ALA A 113 -16.83 11.09 12.83
CA ALA A 113 -16.08 11.05 11.58
C ALA A 113 -17.03 11.11 10.37
N ARG A 114 -18.12 10.34 10.38
CA ARG A 114 -19.13 10.34 9.29
C ARG A 114 -19.93 11.64 9.17
N ALA A 115 -19.98 12.44 10.23
CA ALA A 115 -20.67 13.72 10.25
C ALA A 115 -19.77 14.91 9.86
N ASP A 116 -18.47 14.69 9.66
CA ASP A 116 -17.48 15.73 9.39
C ASP A 116 -16.91 15.61 7.96
N ASP A 117 -16.97 16.70 7.20
CA ASP A 117 -16.42 16.79 5.85
C ASP A 117 -14.97 17.34 5.82
N GLY A 118 -14.36 17.54 6.99
CA GLY A 118 -13.07 18.19 7.15
C GLY A 118 -11.93 17.52 6.36
N ALA A 119 -11.89 16.19 6.33
CA ALA A 119 -10.90 15.46 5.51
C ALA A 119 -11.05 15.79 4.03
N TYR A 120 -12.28 15.77 3.50
CA TYR A 120 -12.53 16.06 2.08
C TYR A 120 -12.21 17.52 1.74
N ARG A 121 -12.54 18.48 2.62
CA ARG A 121 -12.17 19.90 2.41
C ARG A 121 -10.66 20.12 2.43
N LYS A 122 -9.94 19.44 3.31
CA LYS A 122 -8.47 19.45 3.34
C LYS A 122 -7.91 18.84 2.05
N LEU A 123 -8.51 17.75 1.55
CA LEU A 123 -8.07 17.10 0.31
C LEU A 123 -8.30 18.00 -0.90
N ALA A 124 -9.45 18.66 -0.97
CA ALA A 124 -9.75 19.64 -2.00
C ALA A 124 -8.74 20.79 -1.99
N HIS A 125 -8.30 21.26 -0.81
CA HIS A 125 -7.23 22.25 -0.76
C HIS A 125 -5.90 21.70 -1.31
N LEU A 126 -5.47 20.53 -0.81
CA LEU A 126 -4.21 19.91 -1.22
C LEU A 126 -4.17 19.64 -2.73
N THR A 127 -5.30 19.26 -3.33
CA THR A 127 -5.40 18.93 -4.75
C THR A 127 -5.65 20.17 -5.64
N ASP A 128 -6.60 21.03 -5.30
CA ASP A 128 -7.02 22.15 -6.16
C ASP A 128 -6.12 23.40 -6.03
N ARG A 129 -5.50 23.60 -4.86
CA ARG A 129 -4.70 24.81 -4.58
C ARG A 129 -3.20 24.57 -4.61
N ILE A 130 -2.77 23.33 -4.39
CA ILE A 130 -1.35 22.95 -4.39
C ILE A 130 -1.07 22.03 -5.58
N GLY A 131 -1.85 20.96 -5.74
CA GLY A 131 -1.72 20.02 -6.84
C GLY A 131 -0.61 19.00 -6.58
N HIS A 132 0.13 18.66 -7.64
CA HIS A 132 1.22 17.71 -7.53
C HIS A 132 2.34 18.23 -6.61
N ARG A 133 3.00 17.29 -5.93
CA ARG A 133 3.91 17.62 -4.82
C ARG A 133 5.10 16.67 -4.75
N LEU A 134 5.72 16.44 -5.91
CA LEU A 134 6.93 15.62 -6.03
C LEU A 134 8.08 16.15 -5.17
N SER A 135 8.92 15.25 -4.69
CA SER A 135 10.16 15.55 -3.95
C SER A 135 10.95 16.73 -4.56
N GLY A 136 11.24 17.73 -3.72
CA GLY A 136 12.00 18.93 -4.10
C GLY A 136 11.24 19.94 -4.97
N SER A 137 9.95 19.75 -5.20
CA SER A 137 9.12 20.67 -5.97
C SER A 137 8.58 21.84 -5.13
N PRO A 138 8.19 22.97 -5.76
CA PRO A 138 7.44 24.03 -5.09
C PRO A 138 6.12 23.56 -4.48
N GLY A 139 5.44 22.59 -5.11
CA GLY A 139 4.18 22.03 -4.63
C GLY A 139 4.36 21.31 -3.28
N LEU A 140 5.42 20.50 -3.14
CA LEU A 140 5.74 19.86 -1.86
C LEU A 140 6.08 20.87 -0.76
N ALA A 141 6.88 21.89 -1.10
CA ALA A 141 7.20 22.96 -0.14
C ALA A 141 5.92 23.68 0.35
N ALA A 142 5.00 23.98 -0.57
CA ALA A 142 3.70 24.56 -0.22
C ALA A 142 2.83 23.61 0.63
N ALA A 143 2.81 22.32 0.31
CA ALA A 143 2.10 21.30 1.08
C ALA A 143 2.62 21.19 2.52
N ILE A 144 3.94 21.22 2.71
CA ILE A 144 4.59 21.18 4.03
C ILE A 144 4.16 22.39 4.88
N GLU A 145 4.22 23.60 4.33
CA GLU A 145 3.80 24.80 5.07
C GLU A 145 2.30 24.80 5.35
N TRP A 146 1.48 24.42 4.37
CA TRP A 146 0.03 24.38 4.53
C TRP A 146 -0.40 23.35 5.57
N THR A 147 0.12 22.12 5.52
CA THR A 147 -0.26 21.05 6.47
C THR A 147 0.16 21.40 7.91
N ALA A 148 1.37 21.94 8.11
CA ALA A 148 1.81 22.40 9.43
C ALA A 148 0.89 23.51 9.97
N ALA A 149 0.52 24.49 9.13
CA ALA A 149 -0.40 25.55 9.50
C ALA A 149 -1.82 25.02 9.77
N GLU A 150 -2.30 24.05 8.99
CA GLU A 150 -3.64 23.47 9.14
C GLU A 150 -3.75 22.63 10.42
N LEU A 151 -2.72 21.84 10.76
CA LEU A 151 -2.64 21.15 12.05
C LEU A 151 -2.68 22.14 13.23
N ALA A 152 -1.97 23.27 13.12
CA ALA A 152 -2.00 24.32 14.13
C ALA A 152 -3.38 24.98 14.23
N ARG A 153 -4.06 25.26 13.10
CA ARG A 153 -5.44 25.77 13.08
C ARG A 153 -6.44 24.82 13.71
N ASP A 154 -6.25 23.51 13.52
CA ASP A 154 -7.05 22.46 14.15
C ASP A 154 -6.75 22.30 15.66
N GLY A 155 -5.76 23.05 16.18
CA GLY A 155 -5.43 23.13 17.61
C GLY A 155 -4.39 22.12 18.07
N HIS A 156 -3.59 21.57 17.15
CA HIS A 156 -2.51 20.62 17.46
C HIS A 156 -1.15 21.32 17.45
N VAL A 157 -0.21 20.81 18.24
CA VAL A 157 1.19 21.26 18.16
C VAL A 157 1.78 20.67 16.89
N ALA A 158 2.12 21.53 15.94
CA ALA A 158 2.72 21.14 14.67
C ALA A 158 4.21 21.49 14.64
N ARG A 159 5.04 20.59 14.12
CA ARG A 159 6.47 20.83 13.87
C ARG A 159 6.91 20.22 12.54
N LYS A 160 8.06 20.67 12.05
CA LYS A 160 8.70 20.17 10.84
C LYS A 160 10.03 19.54 11.20
N GLU A 161 10.31 18.36 10.68
CA GLU A 161 11.59 17.68 10.86
C GLU A 161 12.32 17.61 9.53
N LYS A 162 13.53 18.16 9.49
CA LYS A 162 14.31 18.35 8.26
C LYS A 162 14.68 17.00 7.61
N VAL A 163 14.54 16.94 6.29
CA VAL A 163 14.92 15.79 5.46
C VAL A 163 15.63 16.30 4.20
N MET A 164 16.72 15.63 3.77
CA MET A 164 17.35 15.90 2.47
C MET A 164 16.80 14.96 1.41
N VAL A 165 16.20 15.51 0.36
CA VAL A 165 15.45 14.76 -0.65
C VAL A 165 16.04 14.92 -2.05
N PRO A 166 15.96 13.90 -2.92
CA PRO A 166 16.45 14.01 -4.30
C PRO A 166 15.55 14.93 -5.12
N VAL A 167 16.14 15.64 -6.05
CA VAL A 167 15.40 16.54 -6.95
C VAL A 167 15.55 16.05 -8.38
N TRP A 168 14.49 15.40 -8.87
CA TRP A 168 14.36 15.02 -10.27
C TRP A 168 13.27 15.88 -10.90
N ARG A 169 13.55 16.47 -12.06
CA ARG A 169 12.58 17.29 -12.80
C ARG A 169 12.30 16.66 -14.15
N ARG A 170 11.03 16.40 -14.40
CA ARG A 170 10.50 16.10 -15.73
C ARG A 170 10.53 17.34 -16.62
N GLY A 171 10.93 17.16 -17.87
CA GLY A 171 10.90 18.18 -18.92
C GLY A 171 9.87 17.85 -20.00
N HIS A 172 10.13 18.30 -21.23
CA HIS A 172 9.30 17.95 -22.37
C HIS A 172 9.46 16.46 -22.76
N GLU A 173 8.34 15.82 -23.08
CA GLU A 173 8.31 14.41 -23.47
C GLU A 173 7.44 14.24 -24.72
N SER A 174 7.94 13.45 -25.68
CA SER A 174 7.18 13.07 -26.87
C SER A 174 7.69 11.77 -27.46
N ALA A 175 6.80 11.02 -28.12
CA ALA A 175 7.19 9.89 -28.95
C ALA A 175 6.31 9.76 -30.19
N GLU A 176 6.89 9.15 -31.23
CA GLU A 176 6.19 8.81 -32.47
C GLU A 176 6.65 7.42 -32.94
N VAL A 177 5.72 6.57 -33.34
CA VAL A 177 6.06 5.43 -34.19
C VAL A 177 6.33 5.98 -35.58
N VAL A 178 7.51 5.71 -36.14
CA VAL A 178 7.96 6.22 -37.45
C VAL A 178 8.04 5.12 -38.52
N ALA A 179 7.94 3.85 -38.11
CA ALA A 179 7.78 2.70 -38.98
C ALA A 179 7.03 1.60 -38.20
N PRO A 180 6.20 0.76 -38.85
CA PRO A 180 5.85 0.80 -40.28
C PRO A 180 4.86 1.91 -40.67
N VAL A 181 4.30 2.61 -39.68
CA VAL A 181 3.40 3.75 -39.87
C VAL A 181 3.94 4.97 -39.13
N SER A 182 3.50 6.16 -39.53
CA SER A 182 3.73 7.41 -38.78
C SER A 182 2.51 7.69 -37.90
N ARG A 183 2.68 7.61 -36.57
CA ARG A 183 1.61 7.87 -35.61
C ARG A 183 2.17 8.34 -34.26
N PRO A 184 1.59 9.38 -33.64
CA PRO A 184 1.93 9.78 -32.27
C PRO A 184 1.78 8.62 -31.28
N LEU A 185 2.75 8.50 -30.38
CA LEU A 185 2.76 7.51 -29.30
C LEU A 185 2.76 8.27 -27.97
N PRO A 186 1.64 8.29 -27.22
CA PRO A 186 1.64 8.83 -25.88
C PRO A 186 2.65 8.09 -25.01
N VAL A 187 3.51 8.87 -24.35
CA VAL A 187 4.54 8.39 -23.43
C VAL A 187 4.56 9.27 -22.19
N LEU A 188 5.02 8.70 -21.09
CA LEU A 188 5.30 9.42 -19.86
C LEU A 188 6.59 8.89 -19.25
N GLY A 189 7.57 9.75 -19.00
CA GLY A 189 8.86 9.33 -18.44
C GLY A 189 8.69 8.63 -17.09
N LEU A 190 9.54 7.64 -16.81
CA LEU A 190 9.58 7.03 -15.47
C LEU A 190 10.35 7.93 -14.51
N GLY A 191 9.94 7.95 -13.25
CA GLY A 191 10.56 8.76 -12.21
C GLY A 191 12.03 8.41 -12.01
N GLY A 192 12.90 9.42 -12.15
CA GLY A 192 14.35 9.23 -12.09
C GLY A 192 15.01 8.88 -13.43
N SER A 193 14.26 8.75 -14.52
CA SER A 193 14.83 8.45 -15.83
C SER A 193 15.75 9.55 -16.35
N VAL A 194 16.83 9.18 -17.05
CA VAL A 194 17.69 10.13 -17.76
C VAL A 194 17.07 10.60 -19.08
N ALA A 195 17.44 11.80 -19.50
CA ALA A 195 17.04 12.36 -20.78
C ALA A 195 17.55 11.53 -21.97
N THR A 196 16.82 11.58 -23.09
CA THR A 196 17.33 11.13 -24.39
C THR A 196 18.49 12.03 -24.87
N PRO A 197 19.35 11.54 -25.78
CA PRO A 197 20.35 12.40 -26.44
C PRO A 197 19.70 13.62 -27.10
N ARG A 198 20.49 14.70 -27.28
CA ARG A 198 20.02 15.90 -27.97
C ARG A 198 19.54 15.53 -29.38
N GLY A 199 18.31 15.93 -29.72
CA GLY A 199 17.64 15.56 -30.99
C GLY A 199 16.77 14.30 -30.91
N GLY A 200 16.67 13.67 -29.73
CA GLY A 200 15.88 12.47 -29.51
C GLY A 200 16.62 11.18 -29.86
N LEU A 201 15.96 10.05 -29.62
CA LEU A 201 16.44 8.70 -29.90
C LEU A 201 15.47 8.03 -30.89
N THR A 202 15.97 7.59 -32.05
CA THR A 202 15.17 6.74 -32.95
C THR A 202 15.77 5.35 -33.01
N ALA A 203 15.00 4.33 -32.66
CA ALA A 203 15.46 2.94 -32.68
C ALA A 203 14.31 1.97 -32.96
N ARG A 204 14.68 0.75 -33.38
CA ARG A 204 13.73 -0.36 -33.51
C ARG A 204 13.23 -0.79 -32.13
N VAL A 205 12.00 -1.29 -32.08
CA VAL A 205 11.38 -1.80 -30.84
C VAL A 205 11.51 -3.31 -30.76
N VAL A 206 11.95 -3.82 -29.61
CA VAL A 206 11.93 -5.24 -29.26
C VAL A 206 10.93 -5.45 -28.13
N VAL A 207 9.87 -6.19 -28.41
CA VAL A 207 8.82 -6.49 -27.43
C VAL A 207 9.17 -7.76 -26.66
N VAL A 208 9.03 -7.69 -25.33
CA VAL A 208 9.25 -8.79 -24.39
C VAL A 208 8.15 -8.80 -23.32
N GLN A 209 7.85 -9.98 -22.79
CA GLN A 209 6.86 -10.22 -21.74
C GLN A 209 7.49 -10.70 -20.43
N SER A 210 8.82 -10.84 -20.38
CA SER A 210 9.54 -11.18 -19.16
C SER A 210 11.03 -10.84 -19.25
N PHE A 211 11.73 -10.85 -18.10
CA PHE A 211 13.19 -10.79 -18.09
C PHE A 211 13.85 -12.02 -18.71
N ALA A 212 13.21 -13.20 -18.62
CA ALA A 212 13.70 -14.41 -19.28
C ALA A 212 13.64 -14.26 -20.81
N GLU A 213 12.54 -13.72 -21.34
CA GLU A 213 12.41 -13.45 -22.78
C GLU A 213 13.37 -12.35 -23.24
N LEU A 214 13.57 -11.31 -22.43
CA LEU A 214 14.60 -10.30 -22.68
C LEU A 214 15.99 -10.93 -22.85
N ALA A 215 16.37 -11.83 -21.95
CA ALA A 215 17.64 -12.56 -22.03
C ALA A 215 17.70 -13.45 -23.28
N ALA A 216 16.62 -14.16 -23.60
CA ALA A 216 16.54 -15.00 -24.81
C ALA A 216 16.67 -14.18 -26.11
N LYS A 217 16.24 -12.91 -26.10
CA LYS A 217 16.33 -11.98 -27.24
C LYS A 217 17.58 -11.10 -27.20
N ALA A 218 18.59 -11.40 -26.40
CA ALA A 218 19.77 -10.53 -26.19
C ALA A 218 20.42 -10.01 -27.49
N ALA A 219 20.56 -10.86 -28.52
CA ALA A 219 21.12 -10.46 -29.82
C ALA A 219 20.29 -9.37 -30.52
N GLN A 220 18.97 -9.33 -30.30
CA GLN A 220 18.06 -8.36 -30.88
C GLN A 220 18.01 -7.06 -30.06
N VAL A 221 18.41 -7.07 -28.78
CA VAL A 221 18.25 -5.94 -27.86
C VAL A 221 19.28 -4.82 -28.10
N LYS A 222 20.48 -5.14 -28.60
CA LYS A 222 21.56 -4.16 -28.77
C LYS A 222 21.14 -2.96 -29.64
N GLY A 223 21.10 -1.76 -29.07
CA GLY A 223 20.69 -0.52 -29.71
C GLY A 223 19.18 -0.40 -29.97
N ALA A 224 18.35 -1.28 -29.42
CA ALA A 224 16.90 -1.24 -29.56
C ALA A 224 16.24 -0.48 -28.40
N ILE A 225 15.00 -0.04 -28.61
CA ILE A 225 14.07 0.28 -27.53
C ILE A 225 13.41 -1.03 -27.09
N VAL A 226 13.53 -1.40 -25.82
CA VAL A 226 12.85 -2.59 -25.28
C VAL A 226 11.48 -2.18 -24.77
N LEU A 227 10.42 -2.81 -25.27
CA LEU A 227 9.07 -2.68 -24.71
C LEU A 227 8.77 -3.88 -23.80
N TYR A 228 8.63 -3.64 -22.50
CA TYR A 228 8.07 -4.62 -21.56
C TYR A 228 6.53 -4.60 -21.65
N ASN A 229 5.95 -5.51 -22.43
CA ASN A 229 4.50 -5.66 -22.56
C ASN A 229 3.97 -6.71 -21.60
N VAL A 230 4.04 -6.43 -20.29
CA VAL A 230 3.57 -7.32 -19.23
C VAL A 230 2.28 -6.78 -18.65
N ALA A 231 1.18 -7.48 -18.88
CA ALA A 231 -0.14 -7.06 -18.41
C ALA A 231 -0.26 -7.26 -16.89
N LEU A 232 -0.83 -6.26 -16.22
CA LEU A 232 -1.31 -6.42 -14.85
C LEU A 232 -2.55 -7.32 -14.87
N PRO A 233 -2.63 -8.37 -14.02
CA PRO A 233 -3.84 -9.17 -13.94
C PRO A 233 -5.00 -8.35 -13.39
N ALA A 234 -6.22 -8.77 -13.72
CA ALA A 234 -7.41 -8.19 -13.11
C ALA A 234 -7.41 -8.45 -11.59
N TYR A 235 -7.96 -7.51 -10.83
CA TYR A 235 -8.08 -7.65 -9.39
C TYR A 235 -8.85 -8.93 -9.00
N SER A 236 -8.40 -9.60 -7.94
CA SER A 236 -9.19 -10.63 -7.25
C SER A 236 -9.03 -10.49 -5.74
N ASP A 237 -10.04 -10.93 -4.97
CA ASP A 237 -9.97 -10.86 -3.51
C ASP A 237 -8.85 -11.75 -2.92
N VAL A 238 -8.41 -12.78 -3.67
CA VAL A 238 -7.34 -13.70 -3.26
C VAL A 238 -5.94 -13.15 -3.57
N HIS A 239 -5.74 -12.65 -4.78
CA HIS A 239 -4.41 -12.23 -5.28
C HIS A 239 -4.19 -10.71 -5.26
N GLY A 240 -5.20 -9.93 -4.88
CA GLY A 240 -5.16 -8.48 -5.01
C GLY A 240 -5.04 -8.06 -6.47
N SER A 241 -4.28 -6.99 -6.73
CA SER A 241 -4.04 -6.45 -8.07
C SER A 241 -2.91 -7.14 -8.85
N GLY A 242 -2.07 -7.95 -8.19
CA GLY A 242 -0.82 -8.44 -8.80
C GLY A 242 0.24 -7.36 -9.07
N TYR A 243 0.08 -6.14 -8.54
CA TYR A 243 0.99 -5.00 -8.82
C TYR A 243 2.45 -5.32 -8.52
N GLY A 244 2.73 -5.96 -7.38
CA GLY A 244 4.09 -6.36 -6.99
C GLY A 244 4.80 -7.26 -8.02
N GLU A 245 4.04 -8.05 -8.79
CA GLU A 245 4.58 -8.94 -9.82
C GLU A 245 4.97 -8.19 -11.10
N VAL A 246 4.32 -7.05 -11.39
CA VAL A 246 4.53 -6.30 -12.65
C VAL A 246 5.42 -5.08 -12.44
N VAL A 247 5.38 -4.46 -11.25
CA VAL A 247 6.13 -3.22 -10.96
C VAL A 247 7.65 -3.39 -11.11
N GLN A 248 8.17 -4.62 -11.06
CA GLN A 248 9.59 -4.93 -11.32
C GLN A 248 10.09 -4.45 -12.69
N TYR A 249 9.24 -4.45 -13.73
CA TYR A 249 9.60 -3.98 -15.06
C TYR A 249 9.74 -2.45 -15.11
N ARG A 250 8.90 -1.72 -14.38
CA ARG A 250 9.08 -0.27 -14.14
C ARG A 250 10.35 -0.02 -13.35
N GLY A 251 10.49 -0.70 -12.20
CA GLY A 251 11.55 -0.44 -11.24
C GLY A 251 12.95 -0.79 -11.74
N GLY A 252 13.12 -1.95 -12.38
CA GLY A 252 14.43 -2.50 -12.77
C GLY A 252 14.62 -2.76 -14.26
N GLY A 253 13.60 -2.52 -15.10
CA GLY A 253 13.66 -2.84 -16.52
C GLY A 253 14.75 -2.11 -17.30
N ALA A 254 15.05 -0.86 -16.93
CA ALA A 254 16.14 -0.09 -17.53
C ALA A 254 17.51 -0.75 -17.27
N ILE A 255 17.77 -1.24 -16.06
CA ILE A 255 19.02 -1.94 -15.70
C ILE A 255 19.13 -3.23 -16.51
N ALA A 256 18.07 -4.04 -16.53
CA ALA A 256 18.09 -5.34 -17.20
C ALA A 256 18.32 -5.19 -18.71
N ALA A 257 17.66 -4.23 -19.36
CA ALA A 257 17.82 -3.97 -20.78
C ALA A 257 19.18 -3.33 -21.13
N ALA A 258 19.67 -2.40 -20.30
CA ALA A 258 20.97 -1.75 -20.50
C ALA A 258 22.14 -2.74 -20.45
N LYS A 259 22.09 -3.76 -19.59
CA LYS A 259 23.09 -4.85 -19.55
C LYS A 259 23.21 -5.62 -20.87
N LEU A 260 22.17 -5.61 -21.70
CA LEU A 260 22.15 -6.21 -23.03
C LEU A 260 22.37 -5.19 -24.16
N GLY A 261 22.69 -3.95 -23.81
CA GLY A 261 22.99 -2.87 -24.76
C GLY A 261 21.76 -2.20 -25.36
N ALA A 262 20.58 -2.27 -24.73
CA ALA A 262 19.42 -1.49 -25.17
C ALA A 262 19.72 0.02 -25.17
N ALA A 263 19.04 0.76 -26.04
CA ALA A 263 19.18 2.21 -26.13
C ALA A 263 18.18 2.95 -25.23
N ALA A 264 17.00 2.37 -24.97
CA ALA A 264 15.98 2.87 -24.07
C ALA A 264 14.96 1.78 -23.72
N VAL A 265 14.05 2.08 -22.80
CA VAL A 265 12.96 1.21 -22.38
C VAL A 265 11.61 1.91 -22.48
N LEU A 266 10.61 1.16 -22.95
CA LEU A 266 9.20 1.45 -22.78
C LEU A 266 8.56 0.40 -21.88
N VAL A 267 7.68 0.80 -20.98
CA VAL A 267 6.96 -0.10 -20.07
C VAL A 267 5.47 0.05 -20.32
N ARG A 268 4.75 -1.08 -20.49
CA ARG A 268 3.28 -1.05 -20.46
C ARG A 268 2.85 -0.45 -19.13
N SER A 269 1.95 0.54 -19.18
CA SER A 269 1.36 1.12 -17.98
C SER A 269 0.83 0.04 -17.04
N VAL A 270 1.15 0.20 -15.75
CA VAL A 270 0.94 -0.84 -14.72
C VAL A 270 -0.51 -0.78 -14.22
N THR A 271 -1.42 -1.15 -15.10
CA THR A 271 -2.86 -1.19 -14.84
C THR A 271 -3.53 -2.33 -15.59
N ALA A 272 -4.60 -2.86 -15.00
CA ALA A 272 -5.46 -3.85 -15.63
C ALA A 272 -6.54 -3.20 -16.50
N HIS A 273 -6.92 -1.95 -16.20
CA HIS A 273 -7.92 -1.18 -16.92
C HIS A 273 -7.37 0.19 -17.32
N SER A 274 -7.35 0.46 -18.63
CA SER A 274 -6.81 1.70 -19.19
C SER A 274 -7.86 2.39 -20.03
N LEU A 275 -7.90 3.71 -19.94
CA LEU A 275 -8.57 4.60 -20.89
C LEU A 275 -7.52 5.46 -21.59
N ARG A 276 -6.49 4.80 -22.14
CA ARG A 276 -5.23 5.41 -22.60
C ARG A 276 -4.50 6.19 -21.51
N THR A 277 -4.53 5.71 -20.26
CA THR A 277 -3.82 6.34 -19.14
C THR A 277 -2.35 5.93 -19.16
N LEU A 278 -1.49 6.89 -18.81
CA LEU A 278 -0.04 6.71 -18.70
C LEU A 278 0.34 6.73 -17.22
N HIS A 279 1.08 5.71 -16.79
CA HIS A 279 1.51 5.57 -15.40
C HIS A 279 3.00 5.87 -15.29
N THR A 280 3.38 6.84 -14.46
CA THR A 280 4.78 7.03 -14.07
C THR A 280 5.11 6.14 -12.86
N GLY A 281 6.14 6.50 -12.10
CA GLY A 281 6.58 5.77 -10.93
C GLY A 281 8.08 5.62 -10.92
N ALA A 282 8.63 5.38 -9.73
CA ALA A 282 10.07 5.31 -9.56
C ALA A 282 10.67 4.14 -10.32
N MET A 283 11.85 4.41 -10.87
CA MET A 283 12.80 3.42 -11.36
C MET A 283 14.14 3.63 -10.67
N ARG A 284 15.01 2.62 -10.74
CA ARG A 284 16.38 2.72 -10.23
C ARG A 284 17.40 2.41 -11.32
N TYR A 285 18.55 3.08 -11.22
CA TYR A 285 19.75 2.70 -11.95
C TYR A 285 20.69 1.90 -11.04
N GLN A 286 21.66 1.22 -11.65
CA GLN A 286 22.70 0.47 -10.95
C GLN A 286 24.06 1.06 -11.32
N GLU A 287 24.93 1.22 -10.32
CA GLU A 287 26.32 1.63 -10.55
C GLU A 287 27.03 0.65 -11.50
N GLY A 288 27.87 1.19 -12.39
CA GLY A 288 28.56 0.41 -13.43
C GLY A 288 27.67 -0.08 -14.59
N VAL A 289 26.37 0.23 -14.61
CA VAL A 289 25.47 -0.06 -15.73
C VAL A 289 25.09 1.25 -16.42
N ALA A 290 25.14 1.27 -17.76
CA ALA A 290 24.75 2.45 -18.54
C ALA A 290 23.31 2.88 -18.21
N LYS A 291 23.11 4.17 -17.92
CA LYS A 291 21.78 4.74 -17.72
C LYS A 291 21.13 4.97 -19.08
N ILE A 292 19.96 4.39 -19.29
CA ILE A 292 19.18 4.53 -20.53
C ILE A 292 17.83 5.20 -20.25
N PRO A 293 17.30 6.01 -21.19
CA PRO A 293 15.98 6.62 -21.06
C PRO A 293 14.89 5.57 -20.90
N ALA A 294 13.87 5.87 -20.12
CA ALA A 294 12.78 4.97 -19.77
C ALA A 294 11.47 5.73 -19.62
N ALA A 295 10.43 5.28 -20.30
CA ALA A 295 9.08 5.83 -20.23
C ALA A 295 8.04 4.71 -20.17
N SER A 296 6.83 5.04 -19.76
CA SER A 296 5.66 4.19 -19.97
C SER A 296 4.94 4.53 -21.27
N VAL A 297 4.19 3.56 -21.78
CA VAL A 297 3.18 3.70 -22.82
C VAL A 297 1.84 3.20 -22.27
N THR A 298 0.74 3.56 -22.91
CA THR A 298 -0.59 3.05 -22.55
C THR A 298 -0.66 1.53 -22.78
N THR A 299 -1.62 0.84 -22.17
CA THR A 299 -1.80 -0.60 -22.40
C THR A 299 -2.19 -0.88 -23.85
N GLU A 300 -3.03 -0.02 -24.42
CA GLU A 300 -3.53 -0.10 -25.78
C GLU A 300 -2.42 0.10 -26.82
N ASP A 301 -1.54 1.06 -26.57
CA ASP A 301 -0.41 1.33 -27.47
C ASP A 301 0.69 0.26 -27.31
N ALA A 302 0.90 -0.30 -26.11
CA ALA A 302 1.78 -1.46 -25.93
C ALA A 302 1.30 -2.69 -26.73
N ASP A 303 0.01 -3.00 -26.67
CA ASP A 303 -0.59 -4.10 -27.43
C ASP A 303 -0.59 -3.83 -28.92
N TRP A 304 -0.76 -2.58 -29.34
CA TRP A 304 -0.63 -2.20 -30.74
C TRP A 304 0.80 -2.38 -31.28
N LEU A 305 1.82 -1.92 -30.54
CA LEU A 305 3.23 -2.14 -30.90
C LEU A 305 3.56 -3.64 -30.97
N ALA A 306 3.03 -4.43 -30.03
CA ALA A 306 3.20 -5.88 -30.03
C ALA A 306 2.59 -6.55 -31.28
N ARG A 307 1.39 -6.14 -31.70
CA ARG A 307 0.77 -6.64 -32.95
C ARG A 307 1.59 -6.26 -34.18
N LEU A 308 2.02 -5.00 -34.29
CA LEU A 308 2.86 -4.56 -35.43
C LEU A 308 4.17 -5.34 -35.52
N ALA A 309 4.81 -5.64 -34.38
CA ALA A 309 6.03 -6.44 -34.34
C ALA A 309 5.77 -7.92 -34.70
N ALA A 310 4.63 -8.48 -34.29
CA ALA A 310 4.23 -9.84 -34.60
C ALA A 310 3.88 -10.04 -36.08
N ASP A 311 3.36 -9.00 -36.75
CA ASP A 311 3.06 -9.00 -38.18
C ASP A 311 4.33 -8.95 -39.08
N GLY A 312 5.53 -9.08 -38.49
CA GLY A 312 6.80 -9.09 -39.20
C GLY A 312 7.31 -7.71 -39.62
N GLY A 313 6.61 -6.63 -39.23
CA GLY A 313 7.02 -5.26 -39.49
C GLY A 313 8.15 -4.80 -38.57
N GLU A 314 9.14 -4.10 -39.12
CA GLU A 314 10.12 -3.37 -38.29
C GLU A 314 9.44 -2.16 -37.65
N VAL A 315 9.17 -2.25 -36.35
CA VAL A 315 8.63 -1.15 -35.56
C VAL A 315 9.77 -0.23 -35.14
N LYS A 316 9.72 1.05 -35.51
CA LYS A 316 10.68 2.08 -35.05
C LYS A 316 9.94 3.17 -34.30
N VAL A 317 10.50 3.57 -33.17
CA VAL A 317 10.01 4.69 -32.36
C VAL A 317 11.07 5.77 -32.30
N ARG A 318 10.65 7.01 -32.52
CA ARG A 318 11.40 8.21 -32.16
C ARG A 318 10.90 8.69 -30.79
N LEU A 319 11.78 8.69 -29.80
CA LEU A 319 11.52 9.05 -28.41
C LEU A 319 12.33 10.29 -28.04
N THR A 320 11.67 11.26 -27.41
CA THR A 320 12.30 12.43 -26.79
C THR A 320 11.84 12.47 -25.35
N LEU A 321 12.78 12.37 -24.41
CA LEU A 321 12.55 12.61 -23.00
C LEU A 321 13.55 13.67 -22.55
N GLU A 322 13.04 14.75 -21.99
CA GLU A 322 13.85 15.72 -21.25
C GLU A 322 13.64 15.50 -19.76
N SER A 323 14.73 15.47 -19.01
CA SER A 323 14.71 15.41 -17.57
C SER A 323 16.03 15.91 -17.01
N ALA A 324 16.03 16.32 -15.74
CA ALA A 324 17.23 16.74 -15.05
C ALA A 324 17.26 16.18 -13.63
N GLN A 325 18.37 15.52 -13.29
CA GLN A 325 18.72 15.28 -11.90
C GLN A 325 19.47 16.51 -11.38
N LEU A 326 18.94 17.13 -10.33
CA LEU A 326 19.55 18.26 -9.66
C LEU A 326 20.17 17.80 -8.32
N PRO A 327 20.99 18.63 -7.68
CA PRO A 327 21.44 18.37 -6.31
C PRO A 327 20.26 18.18 -5.38
N ASP A 328 20.46 17.35 -4.36
CA ASP A 328 19.48 17.15 -3.30
C ASP A 328 19.11 18.48 -2.63
N ALA A 329 17.84 18.61 -2.24
CA ALA A 329 17.30 19.81 -1.62
C ALA A 329 16.79 19.51 -0.21
N GLU A 330 16.71 20.56 0.60
CA GLU A 330 16.07 20.50 1.91
C GLU A 330 14.55 20.40 1.75
N SER A 331 13.95 19.53 2.55
CA SER A 331 12.51 19.30 2.71
C SER A 331 12.23 19.00 4.20
N ALA A 332 11.00 18.60 4.52
CA ALA A 332 10.66 18.18 5.88
C ALA A 332 9.52 17.15 5.91
N ASN A 333 9.56 16.28 6.93
CA ASN A 333 8.35 15.63 7.42
C ASN A 333 7.54 16.64 8.24
N VAL A 334 6.22 16.51 8.26
CA VAL A 334 5.33 17.32 9.09
C VAL A 334 4.74 16.46 10.20
N ILE A 335 4.80 16.94 11.43
CA ILE A 335 4.35 16.18 12.61
C ILE A 335 3.32 16.97 13.39
N GLY A 336 2.23 16.30 13.77
CA GLY A 336 1.21 16.81 14.68
C GLY A 336 0.93 15.81 15.81
N GLU A 337 0.57 16.28 17.00
CA GLU A 337 0.35 15.40 18.15
C GLU A 337 -0.93 15.73 18.92
N LEU A 338 -1.62 14.66 19.34
CA LEU A 338 -2.58 14.66 20.44
C LEU A 338 -1.90 14.01 21.65
N ARG A 339 -1.41 14.84 22.59
CA ARG A 339 -0.65 14.39 23.76
C ARG A 339 -1.51 13.50 24.67
N GLY A 340 -0.95 12.37 25.10
CA GLY A 340 -1.60 11.43 26.02
C GLY A 340 -1.74 11.98 27.44
N ARG A 341 -2.68 11.43 28.22
CA ARG A 341 -2.97 11.87 29.60
C ARG A 341 -2.13 11.19 30.69
N GLU A 342 -1.66 9.96 30.47
CA GLU A 342 -1.06 9.12 31.52
C GLU A 342 0.36 8.68 31.16
N LEU A 343 0.56 8.26 29.92
CA LEU A 343 1.82 7.77 29.37
C LEU A 343 2.18 8.61 28.13
N PRO A 344 2.33 9.94 28.25
CA PRO A 344 2.49 10.83 27.09
C PRO A 344 3.78 10.59 26.29
N GLU A 345 4.74 9.89 26.88
CA GLU A 345 6.00 9.54 26.22
C GLU A 345 5.87 8.29 25.36
N GLU A 346 4.84 7.45 25.55
CA GLU A 346 4.53 6.33 24.66
C GLU A 346 3.68 6.81 23.48
N ILE A 347 3.97 6.31 22.27
CA ILE A 347 3.50 6.90 21.01
C ILE A 347 2.83 5.85 20.13
N VAL A 348 1.60 6.13 19.70
CA VAL A 348 0.99 5.52 18.51
C VAL A 348 1.24 6.47 17.33
N VAL A 349 2.03 6.03 16.36
CA VAL A 349 2.24 6.79 15.12
C VAL A 349 1.12 6.46 14.14
N ILE A 350 0.57 7.49 13.50
CA ILE A 350 -0.32 7.37 12.35
C ILE A 350 0.30 8.17 11.19
N GLY A 351 0.38 7.57 10.01
CA GLY A 351 1.27 8.03 8.94
C GLY A 351 0.65 7.95 7.55
N ALA A 352 1.22 8.77 6.66
CA ALA A 352 0.89 8.91 5.24
C ALA A 352 2.01 9.72 4.58
N HIS A 353 2.21 9.62 3.25
CA HIS A 353 3.20 10.45 2.57
C HIS A 353 2.61 11.69 1.93
N LEU A 354 3.28 12.81 2.16
CA LEU A 354 2.88 14.12 1.69
C LEU A 354 3.31 14.38 0.25
N ASP A 355 4.32 13.70 -0.29
CA ASP A 355 4.64 13.86 -1.71
C ASP A 355 3.69 13.09 -2.63
N SER A 356 3.80 13.35 -3.92
CA SER A 356 3.07 12.65 -4.99
C SER A 356 3.88 12.71 -6.29
N TRP A 357 3.54 11.89 -7.28
CA TRP A 357 4.01 12.14 -8.65
C TRP A 357 3.56 13.48 -9.23
N ASP A 358 4.26 13.92 -10.28
CA ASP A 358 4.21 15.23 -10.91
C ASP A 358 3.18 15.40 -12.05
N VAL A 359 2.30 14.43 -12.25
CA VAL A 359 1.38 14.37 -13.43
C VAL A 359 -0.09 14.57 -13.10
N GLY A 360 -0.50 14.20 -11.89
CA GLY A 360 -1.88 14.33 -11.39
C GLY A 360 -1.98 15.36 -10.28
N GLN A 361 -2.89 15.14 -9.35
CA GLN A 361 -3.03 15.93 -8.12
C GLN A 361 -2.62 15.15 -6.87
N GLY A 362 -2.28 13.86 -7.00
CA GLY A 362 -1.96 13.00 -5.85
C GLY A 362 -3.14 12.89 -4.89
N ALA A 363 -4.35 12.67 -5.41
CA ALA A 363 -5.57 12.72 -4.61
C ALA A 363 -5.75 11.43 -3.82
N HIS A 364 -5.66 10.27 -4.47
CA HIS A 364 -5.57 8.99 -3.80
C HIS A 364 -4.16 8.71 -3.28
N ASP A 365 -3.12 9.19 -3.96
CA ASP A 365 -1.73 8.80 -3.73
C ASP A 365 -0.83 10.04 -3.44
N ASP A 366 -0.61 10.41 -2.19
CA ASP A 366 -1.34 9.94 -0.98
C ASP A 366 -2.02 11.10 -0.24
N GLY A 367 -2.75 11.92 -1.00
CA GLY A 367 -3.49 13.05 -0.44
C GLY A 367 -4.57 12.56 0.52
N ALA A 368 -5.25 11.47 0.16
CA ALA A 368 -6.28 10.83 0.95
C ALA A 368 -5.75 10.35 2.31
N GLY A 369 -4.63 9.63 2.34
CA GLY A 369 -3.98 9.20 3.58
C GLY A 369 -3.61 10.39 4.45
N CYS A 370 -2.96 11.40 3.88
CA CYS A 370 -2.55 12.61 4.60
C CYS A 370 -3.71 13.27 5.36
N VAL A 371 -4.83 13.52 4.65
CA VAL A 371 -5.97 14.21 5.26
C VAL A 371 -6.74 13.33 6.23
N VAL A 372 -6.73 12.00 6.03
CA VAL A 372 -7.28 11.04 6.99
C VAL A 372 -6.53 11.16 8.31
N MET A 373 -5.19 11.12 8.29
CA MET A 373 -4.38 11.21 9.50
C MET A 373 -4.56 12.54 10.24
N MET A 374 -4.57 13.66 9.50
CA MET A 374 -4.86 14.98 10.09
C MET A 374 -6.25 15.02 10.74
N GLN A 375 -7.26 14.51 10.03
CA GLN A 375 -8.64 14.55 10.50
C GLN A 375 -8.90 13.60 11.67
N VAL A 376 -8.13 12.52 11.83
CA VAL A 376 -8.17 11.66 13.02
C VAL A 376 -7.88 12.47 14.28
N LEU A 377 -6.78 13.24 14.32
CA LEU A 377 -6.46 14.07 15.49
C LEU A 377 -7.56 15.09 15.79
N THR A 378 -8.07 15.75 14.74
CA THR A 378 -9.13 16.75 14.85
C THR A 378 -10.43 16.16 15.39
N THR A 379 -10.80 14.97 14.92
CA THR A 379 -12.00 14.25 15.38
C THR A 379 -11.90 13.86 16.85
N LEU A 380 -10.77 13.26 17.27
CA LEU A 380 -10.55 12.84 18.66
C LEU A 380 -10.55 14.05 19.61
N ARG A 381 -9.88 15.14 19.22
CA ARG A 381 -9.84 16.39 19.98
C ARG A 381 -11.23 17.00 20.16
N ARG A 382 -12.03 17.09 19.09
CA ARG A 382 -13.42 17.63 19.14
C ARG A 382 -14.33 16.82 20.06
N LEU A 383 -14.12 15.51 20.14
CA LEU A 383 -14.85 14.62 21.04
C LEU A 383 -14.38 14.70 22.51
N GLY A 384 -13.32 15.47 22.79
CA GLY A 384 -12.69 15.54 24.11
C GLY A 384 -12.00 14.24 24.51
N LEU A 385 -11.65 13.38 23.55
CA LEU A 385 -11.02 12.09 23.79
C LEU A 385 -9.50 12.27 23.87
N THR A 386 -8.93 12.03 25.04
CA THR A 386 -7.48 12.07 25.28
C THR A 386 -7.02 10.69 25.74
N PRO A 387 -6.34 9.88 24.90
CA PRO A 387 -5.93 8.53 25.25
C PRO A 387 -4.80 8.51 26.28
N ARG A 388 -4.50 7.33 26.87
CA ARG A 388 -3.36 7.18 27.81
C ARG A 388 -2.04 7.61 27.18
N ARG A 389 -1.78 7.17 25.95
CA ARG A 389 -0.57 7.42 25.16
C ARG A 389 -0.76 8.56 24.17
N THR A 390 0.33 9.12 23.65
CA THR A 390 0.29 10.15 22.61
C THR A 390 -0.05 9.52 21.26
N ILE A 391 -0.91 10.18 20.48
CA ILE A 391 -1.09 9.86 19.05
C ILE A 391 -0.32 10.92 18.25
N ARG A 392 0.62 10.47 17.42
CA ARG A 392 1.48 11.32 16.59
C ARG A 392 1.17 11.07 15.12
N VAL A 393 0.71 12.11 14.41
CA VAL A 393 0.66 12.13 12.95
C VAL A 393 2.04 12.42 12.41
N VAL A 394 2.50 11.64 11.44
CA VAL A 394 3.69 11.95 10.65
C VAL A 394 3.30 11.94 9.18
N LEU A 395 3.41 13.10 8.52
CA LEU A 395 3.27 13.21 7.07
C LEU A 395 4.68 13.17 6.46
N PHE A 396 5.02 12.01 5.91
CA PHE A 396 6.37 11.72 5.42
C PHE A 396 6.65 12.42 4.10
N THR A 397 7.91 12.70 3.82
CA THR A 397 8.33 13.26 2.53
C THR A 397 9.17 12.27 1.75
N ASN A 398 9.07 12.31 0.42
CA ASN A 398 9.88 11.54 -0.50
C ASN A 398 9.64 10.03 -0.42
N GLU A 399 8.41 9.55 -0.20
CA GLU A 399 8.06 8.12 -0.36
C GLU A 399 8.36 7.70 -1.81
N GLU A 400 7.75 8.44 -2.74
CA GLU A 400 7.53 8.06 -4.14
C GLU A 400 8.80 7.69 -4.90
N ASN A 401 9.90 8.33 -4.55
CA ASN A 401 11.18 8.16 -5.22
C ASN A 401 12.39 8.08 -4.26
N GLY A 402 12.20 7.62 -3.02
CA GLY A 402 13.36 7.38 -2.16
C GLY A 402 13.13 6.91 -0.71
N VAL A 403 11.91 7.03 -0.20
CA VAL A 403 11.52 6.73 1.19
C VAL A 403 12.42 7.45 2.21
N ARG A 404 12.92 8.65 1.89
CA ARG A 404 13.93 9.32 2.74
C ARG A 404 13.33 9.96 3.98
N GLY A 405 12.08 10.43 3.92
CA GLY A 405 11.37 10.99 5.07
C GLY A 405 11.18 9.97 6.17
N ALA A 406 10.68 8.79 5.84
CA ALA A 406 10.53 7.67 6.76
C ALA A 406 11.86 7.25 7.40
N ARG A 407 12.92 7.09 6.59
CA ARG A 407 14.26 6.70 7.09
C ARG A 407 14.84 7.75 8.02
N ALA A 408 14.68 9.03 7.68
CA ALA A 408 15.14 10.13 8.54
C ALA A 408 14.36 10.16 9.87
N TYR A 409 13.04 9.98 9.83
CA TYR A 409 12.21 9.90 11.04
C TYR A 409 12.63 8.72 11.93
N ALA A 410 12.76 7.53 11.34
CA ALA A 410 13.10 6.32 12.06
C ALA A 410 14.49 6.40 12.71
N GLU A 411 15.48 7.01 12.03
CA GLU A 411 16.80 7.26 12.62
C GLU A 411 16.76 8.33 13.71
N ALA A 412 16.06 9.45 13.48
CA ALA A 412 15.95 10.54 14.45
C ALA A 412 15.24 10.11 15.75
N HIS A 413 14.29 9.20 15.65
CA HIS A 413 13.51 8.67 16.77
C HIS A 413 13.94 7.27 17.21
N ARG A 414 15.14 6.82 16.81
CA ARG A 414 15.66 5.49 17.17
C ARG A 414 15.71 5.25 18.67
N GLU A 415 16.09 6.27 19.45
CA GLU A 415 16.13 6.21 20.92
C GLU A 415 14.73 6.19 21.55
N GLU A 416 13.71 6.67 20.82
CA GLU A 416 12.30 6.53 21.16
C GLU A 416 11.69 5.21 20.67
N GLY A 417 12.47 4.31 20.05
CA GLY A 417 11.95 3.09 19.45
C GLY A 417 11.15 2.22 20.42
N SER A 418 11.62 2.09 21.67
CA SER A 418 10.89 1.40 22.73
C SER A 418 9.63 2.13 23.19
N ARG A 419 9.50 3.42 22.91
CA ARG A 419 8.32 4.23 23.23
C ARG A 419 7.25 4.19 22.15
N HIS A 420 7.61 3.83 20.92
CA HIS A 420 6.64 3.58 19.84
C HIS A 420 5.93 2.26 20.12
N VAL A 421 4.62 2.31 20.40
CA VAL A 421 3.82 1.12 20.74
C VAL A 421 3.12 0.51 19.54
N LEU A 422 2.88 1.31 18.50
CA LEU A 422 2.19 0.92 17.28
C LEU A 422 2.45 2.00 16.22
N ALA A 423 2.54 1.60 14.96
CA ALA A 423 2.49 2.49 13.80
C ALA A 423 1.33 2.07 12.88
N ILE A 424 0.62 3.03 12.29
CA ILE A 424 -0.48 2.81 11.35
C ILE A 424 -0.25 3.69 10.12
N GLU A 425 -0.39 3.15 8.91
CA GLU A 425 -0.27 3.90 7.66
C GLU A 425 -1.50 3.71 6.77
N SER A 426 -1.83 4.74 6.00
CA SER A 426 -2.82 4.69 4.93
C SER A 426 -2.20 5.20 3.65
N ASP A 427 -1.83 4.30 2.75
CA ASP A 427 -1.22 4.60 1.45
C ASP A 427 -1.77 3.65 0.37
N SER A 428 -3.09 3.68 0.18
CA SER A 428 -3.77 2.84 -0.81
C SER A 428 -5.03 3.51 -1.37
N GLY A 429 -5.09 4.84 -1.25
CA GLY A 429 -6.24 5.66 -1.65
C GLY A 429 -7.36 5.76 -0.63
N GLY A 430 -8.25 6.75 -0.84
CA GLY A 430 -9.42 7.01 0.00
C GLY A 430 -10.64 6.11 -0.25
N PHE A 431 -10.45 4.85 -0.62
CA PHE A 431 -11.54 3.90 -0.90
C PHE A 431 -12.13 3.28 0.37
N ALA A 432 -13.26 2.60 0.25
CA ALA A 432 -13.96 1.99 1.38
C ALA A 432 -13.03 1.09 2.21
N PRO A 433 -12.90 1.31 3.53
CA PRO A 433 -12.02 0.52 4.37
C PRO A 433 -12.52 -0.92 4.50
N ARG A 434 -11.58 -1.86 4.58
CA ARG A 434 -11.80 -3.31 4.70
C ARG A 434 -11.16 -3.90 5.95
N GLY A 435 -10.23 -3.19 6.59
CA GLY A 435 -9.64 -3.55 7.87
C GLY A 435 -8.16 -3.22 7.89
N PHE A 436 -7.31 -4.10 8.43
CA PHE A 436 -5.88 -3.83 8.59
C PHE A 436 -4.99 -5.02 8.19
N ASP A 437 -3.90 -4.75 7.49
CA ASP A 437 -2.74 -5.64 7.39
C ASP A 437 -1.85 -5.39 8.61
N VAL A 438 -1.26 -6.45 9.17
CA VAL A 438 -0.44 -6.38 10.39
C VAL A 438 0.95 -6.93 10.10
N GLU A 439 1.98 -6.16 10.46
CA GLU A 439 3.38 -6.51 10.27
C GLU A 439 4.14 -6.41 11.58
N VAL A 440 4.66 -7.55 12.04
CA VAL A 440 5.54 -7.67 13.20
C VAL A 440 6.59 -8.71 12.90
N LYS A 441 7.86 -8.38 13.17
CA LYS A 441 8.99 -9.27 12.86
C LYS A 441 8.99 -10.55 13.69
N ASP A 442 8.63 -10.47 14.98
CA ASP A 442 8.55 -11.64 15.85
C ASP A 442 7.23 -12.41 15.64
N PRO A 443 7.25 -13.70 15.27
CA PRO A 443 6.04 -14.47 14.98
C PRO A 443 5.09 -14.65 16.17
N ALA A 444 5.61 -14.66 17.41
CA ALA A 444 4.76 -14.79 18.59
C ALA A 444 4.04 -13.48 18.90
N ALA A 445 4.74 -12.34 18.81
CA ALA A 445 4.18 -11.01 18.90
C ALA A 445 3.18 -10.75 17.76
N GLN A 446 3.48 -11.18 16.54
CA GLN A 446 2.56 -11.10 15.39
C GLN A 446 1.19 -11.70 15.71
N ARG A 447 1.15 -12.93 16.26
CA ARG A 447 -0.12 -13.58 16.63
C ARG A 447 -0.89 -12.80 17.69
N ARG A 448 -0.20 -12.26 18.71
CA ARG A 448 -0.83 -11.48 19.78
C ARG A 448 -1.39 -10.15 19.26
N VAL A 449 -0.59 -9.40 18.49
CA VAL A 449 -0.99 -8.11 17.91
C VAL A 449 -2.16 -8.32 16.95
N VAL A 450 -2.11 -9.33 16.07
CA VAL A 450 -3.25 -9.67 15.19
C VAL A 450 -4.52 -9.94 16.01
N GLY A 451 -4.42 -10.66 17.13
CA GLY A 451 -5.57 -10.89 18.02
C GLY A 451 -6.16 -9.59 18.60
N ARG A 452 -5.32 -8.67 19.09
CA ARG A 452 -5.75 -7.37 19.61
C ARG A 452 -6.33 -6.47 18.52
N VAL A 453 -5.70 -6.42 17.34
CA VAL A 453 -6.21 -5.69 16.16
C VAL A 453 -7.55 -6.26 15.72
N ALA A 454 -7.72 -7.59 15.68
CA ALA A 454 -9.00 -8.22 15.35
C ALA A 454 -10.11 -7.90 16.37
N ALA A 455 -9.76 -7.84 17.66
CA ALA A 455 -10.69 -7.44 18.71
C ALA A 455 -11.18 -6.00 18.50
N VAL A 456 -10.27 -5.05 18.24
CA VAL A 456 -10.62 -3.65 17.93
C VAL A 456 -11.41 -3.55 16.62
N ALA A 457 -10.97 -4.22 15.55
CA ALA A 457 -11.62 -4.22 14.24
C ALA A 457 -13.04 -4.80 14.29
N SER A 458 -13.37 -5.65 15.27
CA SER A 458 -14.74 -6.14 15.46
C SER A 458 -15.76 -5.02 15.73
N LEU A 459 -15.31 -3.88 16.26
CA LEU A 459 -16.12 -2.68 16.48
C LEU A 459 -16.37 -1.90 15.18
N LEU A 460 -15.61 -2.17 14.12
CA LEU A 460 -15.71 -1.51 12.80
C LEU A 460 -16.66 -2.23 11.84
N ARG A 461 -17.49 -3.16 12.36
CA ARG A 461 -18.40 -3.96 11.55
C ARG A 461 -19.35 -3.14 10.69
N GLU A 462 -19.81 -1.99 11.18
CA GLU A 462 -20.69 -1.08 10.43
C GLU A 462 -20.00 -0.36 9.26
N LEU A 463 -18.66 -0.34 9.25
CA LEU A 463 -17.86 0.17 8.13
C LEU A 463 -17.53 -0.95 7.12
N GLY A 464 -17.75 -2.22 7.50
CA GLY A 464 -17.22 -3.37 6.77
C GLY A 464 -15.71 -3.57 6.92
N ALA A 465 -15.07 -2.90 7.90
CA ALA A 465 -13.62 -2.87 8.06
C ALA A 465 -13.08 -3.90 9.08
N THR A 466 -13.52 -5.16 8.95
CA THR A 466 -13.24 -6.22 9.95
C THR A 466 -12.12 -7.19 9.54
N THR A 467 -11.58 -7.09 8.33
CA THR A 467 -10.56 -8.03 7.85
C THR A 467 -9.21 -7.70 8.50
N VAL A 468 -8.65 -8.66 9.25
CA VAL A 468 -7.32 -8.53 9.85
C VAL A 468 -6.50 -9.75 9.45
N LYS A 469 -5.30 -9.52 8.90
CA LYS A 469 -4.36 -10.59 8.54
C LYS A 469 -2.91 -10.07 8.57
N PRO A 470 -1.93 -10.97 8.67
CA PRO A 470 -0.54 -10.63 8.34
C PRO A 470 -0.42 -10.07 6.92
N GLY A 471 0.38 -9.03 6.74
CA GLY A 471 0.63 -8.41 5.45
C GLY A 471 1.55 -7.21 5.57
N HIS A 472 1.92 -6.62 4.43
CA HIS A 472 2.69 -5.38 4.41
C HIS A 472 1.88 -4.24 5.05
N SER A 473 2.53 -3.46 5.89
CA SER A 473 1.89 -2.43 6.71
C SER A 473 1.99 -1.01 6.16
N GLY A 474 2.78 -0.81 5.11
CA GLY A 474 2.99 0.50 4.48
C GLY A 474 4.49 0.86 4.42
N THR A 475 4.87 1.61 3.38
CA THR A 475 6.26 1.90 3.04
C THR A 475 6.94 2.83 4.05
N ASP A 476 6.26 3.87 4.57
CA ASP A 476 6.94 4.86 5.40
C ASP A 476 6.98 4.50 6.89
N ILE A 477 6.17 3.53 7.32
CA ILE A 477 6.28 2.96 8.66
C ILE A 477 7.17 1.70 8.71
N GLU A 478 7.50 1.10 7.56
CA GLU A 478 8.39 -0.06 7.49
C GLU A 478 9.73 0.16 8.21
N PRO A 479 10.42 1.31 8.09
CA PRO A 479 11.67 1.55 8.83
C PRO A 479 11.53 1.43 10.36
N LEU A 480 10.35 1.71 10.92
CA LEU A 480 10.11 1.56 12.36
C LEU A 480 10.03 0.10 12.80
N THR A 481 9.60 -0.81 11.91
CA THR A 481 9.55 -2.25 12.20
C THR A 481 10.95 -2.82 12.48
N ALA A 482 12.01 -2.17 11.96
CA ALA A 482 13.40 -2.53 12.26
C ALA A 482 13.75 -2.39 13.73
N TYR A 483 13.02 -1.56 14.48
CA TYR A 483 13.19 -1.34 15.91
C TYR A 483 12.15 -2.11 16.74
N GLY A 484 11.43 -3.06 16.13
CA GLY A 484 10.46 -3.91 16.84
C GLY A 484 9.07 -3.28 17.01
N VAL A 485 8.81 -2.12 16.41
CA VAL A 485 7.50 -1.46 16.44
C VAL A 485 6.51 -2.26 15.60
N PRO A 486 5.36 -2.70 16.15
CA PRO A 486 4.30 -3.29 15.36
C PRO A 486 3.70 -2.26 14.39
N ALA A 487 3.45 -2.66 13.15
CA ALA A 487 2.98 -1.77 12.10
C ALA A 487 1.68 -2.29 11.46
N LEU A 488 0.77 -1.38 11.15
CA LEU A 488 -0.54 -1.67 10.55
C LEU A 488 -0.73 -0.88 9.26
N GLY A 489 -1.13 -1.55 8.19
CA GLY A 489 -1.58 -0.90 6.96
C GLY A 489 -3.10 -0.85 6.93
N LEU A 490 -3.70 0.31 6.70
CA LEU A 490 -5.13 0.43 6.45
C LEU A 490 -5.45 -0.25 5.13
N ARG A 491 -6.22 -1.34 5.20
CA ARG A 491 -6.70 -2.03 4.01
C ARG A 491 -7.96 -1.37 3.50
N VAL A 492 -7.98 -1.02 2.23
CA VAL A 492 -9.14 -0.46 1.52
C VAL A 492 -9.56 -1.34 0.34
N ASP A 493 -10.66 -0.99 -0.31
CA ASP A 493 -11.09 -1.60 -1.57
C ASP A 493 -10.17 -1.20 -2.73
N GLY A 494 -9.12 -1.99 -2.96
CA GLY A 494 -8.08 -1.69 -3.95
C GLY A 494 -8.43 -2.03 -5.41
N ARG A 495 -9.70 -2.32 -5.74
CA ARG A 495 -10.09 -2.78 -7.10
C ARG A 495 -9.71 -1.82 -8.21
N THR A 496 -9.83 -0.53 -7.96
CA THR A 496 -9.65 0.54 -8.95
C THR A 496 -8.48 1.47 -8.64
N TYR A 497 -7.68 1.19 -7.59
CA TYR A 497 -6.55 2.05 -7.21
C TYR A 497 -5.57 2.20 -8.37
N PHE A 498 -5.20 1.09 -9.00
CA PHE A 498 -4.29 1.05 -10.14
C PHE A 498 -4.90 1.53 -11.45
N ASP A 499 -6.16 1.96 -11.49
CA ASP A 499 -6.73 2.63 -12.66
C ASP A 499 -6.28 4.11 -12.73
N VAL A 500 -5.95 4.70 -11.57
CA VAL A 500 -5.60 6.13 -11.44
C VAL A 500 -4.21 6.38 -10.87
N HIS A 501 -3.68 5.46 -10.05
CA HIS A 501 -2.39 5.57 -9.37
C HIS A 501 -1.25 5.91 -10.34
N HIS A 502 -0.47 6.94 -10.00
CA HIS A 502 0.62 7.50 -10.80
C HIS A 502 0.22 8.05 -12.19
N THR A 503 -1.03 8.46 -12.38
CA THR A 503 -1.50 9.03 -13.64
C THR A 503 -1.99 10.47 -13.47
N ALA A 504 -2.18 11.17 -14.58
CA ALA A 504 -2.88 12.46 -14.59
C ALA A 504 -4.35 12.37 -14.18
N ALA A 505 -4.93 11.16 -14.11
CA ALA A 505 -6.30 10.94 -13.67
C ALA A 505 -6.44 10.82 -12.15
N ASP A 506 -5.33 10.74 -11.39
CA ASP A 506 -5.38 10.81 -9.92
C ASP A 506 -5.72 12.24 -9.48
N THR A 507 -7.01 12.46 -9.29
CA THR A 507 -7.67 13.76 -9.15
C THR A 507 -8.83 13.65 -8.16
N LEU A 508 -9.20 14.78 -7.54
CA LEU A 508 -10.18 14.81 -6.44
C LEU A 508 -11.53 14.16 -6.77
N ASP A 509 -11.99 14.23 -8.02
CA ASP A 509 -13.31 13.75 -8.43
C ASP A 509 -13.46 12.21 -8.39
N LYS A 510 -12.37 11.48 -8.15
CA LYS A 510 -12.37 10.01 -7.96
C LYS A 510 -12.51 9.61 -6.50
N VAL A 511 -12.38 10.58 -5.58
CA VAL A 511 -12.46 10.33 -4.14
C VAL A 511 -13.90 10.50 -3.67
N ASP A 512 -14.48 9.43 -3.12
CA ASP A 512 -15.79 9.46 -2.47
C ASP A 512 -15.66 10.05 -1.05
N PRO A 513 -16.31 11.20 -0.75
CA PRO A 513 -16.23 11.83 0.56
C PRO A 513 -16.68 10.92 1.72
N ARG A 514 -17.66 10.02 1.48
CA ARG A 514 -18.16 9.10 2.51
C ARG A 514 -17.15 8.00 2.81
N GLN A 515 -16.51 7.47 1.78
CA GLN A 515 -15.45 6.46 1.97
C GLN A 515 -14.25 7.09 2.67
N LEU A 516 -13.88 8.32 2.32
CA LEU A 516 -12.83 9.06 3.01
C LEU A 516 -13.17 9.26 4.51
N ALA A 517 -14.41 9.62 4.84
CA ALA A 517 -14.87 9.71 6.22
C ALA A 517 -14.87 8.35 6.95
N ASP A 518 -15.20 7.26 6.26
CA ASP A 518 -15.09 5.90 6.81
C ASP A 518 -13.64 5.51 7.10
N ASN A 519 -12.67 5.97 6.29
CA ASN A 519 -11.24 5.79 6.59
C ASN A 519 -10.82 6.57 7.86
N VAL A 520 -11.26 7.83 8.01
CA VAL A 520 -11.07 8.59 9.26
C VAL A 520 -11.63 7.82 10.45
N ALA A 521 -12.84 7.29 10.34
CA ALA A 521 -13.48 6.51 11.39
C ALA A 521 -12.67 5.26 11.77
N ALA A 522 -12.26 4.46 10.77
CA ALA A 522 -11.52 3.22 10.97
C ALA A 522 -10.17 3.48 11.66
N VAL A 523 -9.39 4.45 11.17
CA VAL A 523 -8.08 4.79 11.74
C VAL A 523 -8.25 5.42 13.12
N ALA A 524 -9.21 6.33 13.33
CA ALA A 524 -9.42 6.98 14.62
C ALA A 524 -9.78 5.99 15.73
N VAL A 525 -10.66 5.03 15.44
CA VAL A 525 -11.00 3.97 16.40
C VAL A 525 -9.78 3.11 16.72
N MET A 526 -9.05 2.65 15.69
CA MET A 526 -7.87 1.80 15.88
C MET A 526 -6.78 2.52 16.67
N ALA A 527 -6.42 3.73 16.26
CA ALA A 527 -5.39 4.54 16.90
C ALA A 527 -5.77 4.89 18.35
N TYR A 528 -7.01 5.33 18.59
CA TYR A 528 -7.45 5.69 19.94
C TYR A 528 -7.47 4.50 20.88
N LEU A 529 -8.05 3.36 20.47
CA LEU A 529 -8.09 2.16 21.33
C LEU A 529 -6.70 1.58 21.56
N ALA A 530 -5.82 1.58 20.56
CA ALA A 530 -4.44 1.14 20.75
C ALA A 530 -3.68 2.08 21.71
N ALA A 531 -3.88 3.40 21.58
CA ALA A 531 -3.25 4.38 22.45
C ALA A 531 -3.81 4.34 23.88
N ASP A 532 -5.09 4.03 24.05
CA ASP A 532 -5.76 3.97 25.35
C ASP A 532 -5.68 2.59 26.03
N TRP A 533 -5.21 1.57 25.30
CA TRP A 533 -5.14 0.19 25.78
C TRP A 533 -4.45 0.10 27.15
N PRO A 534 -4.96 -0.67 28.12
CA PRO A 534 -4.42 -0.66 29.49
C PRO A 534 -2.94 -1.05 29.57
N THR A 535 -2.51 -1.99 28.72
CA THR A 535 -1.12 -2.42 28.58
C THR A 535 -0.54 -1.94 27.25
N ARG A 536 0.77 -2.06 27.06
CA ARG A 536 1.35 -1.82 25.73
C ARG A 536 0.75 -2.79 24.72
N PHE A 537 0.45 -2.28 23.52
CA PHE A 537 -0.32 -3.02 22.52
C PHE A 537 0.40 -4.27 21.98
N ASP A 538 1.72 -4.36 22.17
CA ASP A 538 2.60 -5.46 21.81
C ASP A 538 3.02 -6.35 22.99
N ALA A 539 2.67 -5.96 24.23
CA ALA A 539 3.06 -6.68 25.44
C ALA A 539 2.61 -8.16 25.41
N PRO A 540 3.41 -9.09 25.98
CA PRO A 540 3.06 -10.50 26.15
C PRO A 540 1.66 -10.77 26.69
#